data_AF-A0A2V8XPJ4-F1
#
_entry.id   AF-A0A2V8XPJ4-F1
#
_cell.length_a   1.000
_cell.length_b   1.000
_cell.length_c   1.000
_cell.angle_alpha   90.00
_cell.angle_beta   90.00
_cell.angle_gamma   90.00
#
_symmetry.space_group_name_H-M   'P 1'
#
loop_
_entity.id
_entity.type
_entity.pdbx_description
1 polymer ?
#
loop_
_entity_poly.entity_id
_entity_poly.type
_entity_poly.pdbx_seq_one_letter_code
_entity_poly.pdbx_strand_id
1 'polypeptide(L)' 'MRLIEKVYEGEEVIIARGGQPLVRLQPLREKTGQCKPGSMKGKLKVDPEFFEPLPQSELKAWE' A
#
# COMPACT_ATOMS: atom_id res chain seq x y z
N MET A 1 22.79 19.77 -11.17
CA MET A 1 21.46 19.75 -11.84
C MET A 1 20.46 20.27 -10.80
N ARG A 2 20.25 21.59 -10.74
CA ARG A 2 19.85 22.32 -9.52
C ARG A 2 18.53 21.88 -8.87
N LEU A 3 17.57 21.39 -9.66
CA LEU A 3 16.25 20.99 -9.15
C LEU A 3 16.32 19.67 -8.35
N ILE A 4 17.17 18.74 -8.80
CA ILE A 4 17.32 17.42 -8.17
C ILE A 4 18.07 17.54 -6.85
N GLU A 5 19.08 18.42 -6.79
CA GLU A 5 19.88 18.68 -5.58
C GLU A 5 18.98 19.17 -4.44
N LYS A 6 18.10 20.14 -4.71
CA LYS A 6 17.12 20.65 -3.74
C LYS A 6 16.18 19.56 -3.21
N VAL A 7 15.69 18.71 -4.10
CA VAL A 7 14.82 17.58 -3.72
C VAL A 7 15.59 16.56 -2.88
N TYR A 8 16.87 16.34 -3.18
CA TYR A 8 17.75 15.46 -2.41
C TYR A 8 18.08 16.02 -1.02
N GLU A 9 18.22 17.34 -0.88
CA GLU A 9 18.37 18.05 0.39
C GLU A 9 17.09 18.02 1.25
N GLY A 10 15.98 17.50 0.71
CA GLY A 10 14.73 17.29 1.43
C GLY A 10 13.66 18.34 1.15
N GLU A 11 13.89 19.26 0.20
CA GLU A 11 12.85 20.19 -0.24
C GLU A 11 11.81 19.46 -1.11
N GLU A 12 10.53 19.79 -0.91
CA GLU A 12 9.45 19.38 -1.83
C GLU A 12 9.32 20.45 -2.93
N VAL A 13 9.31 20.03 -4.20
CA VAL A 13 9.18 20.94 -5.35
C VAL A 13 7.92 20.61 -6.13
N ILE A 14 7.06 21.62 -6.33
CA ILE A 14 5.85 21.51 -7.13
C ILE A 14 6.08 22.21 -8.48
N ILE A 15 5.94 21.45 -9.57
CA ILE A 15 5.97 21.98 -10.94
C ILE A 15 4.53 22.28 -11.35
N ALA A 16 4.25 23.56 -11.63
CA ALA A 16 2.94 24.03 -12.04
C ALA A 16 2.98 24.62 -13.48
N ARG A 17 1.86 24.51 -14.21
CA ARG A 17 1.65 25.18 -15.50
C ARG A 17 0.36 25.99 -15.43
N GLY A 18 0.45 27.29 -15.74
CA GLY A 18 -0.73 28.17 -15.67
C GLY A 18 -1.34 28.27 -14.27
N GLY A 19 -0.53 28.19 -13.21
CA GLY A 19 -1.00 28.20 -11.82
C GLY A 19 -1.59 26.88 -11.33
N GLN A 20 -1.69 25.85 -12.19
CA GLN A 20 -2.15 24.53 -11.79
C GLN A 20 -0.98 23.59 -11.51
N PRO A 21 -0.91 22.95 -10.32
CA PRO A 21 0.13 21.99 -10.00
C PRO A 21 -0.02 20.73 -10.86
N LEU A 22 1.06 20.30 -11.52
CA LEU A 22 1.10 19.14 -12.40
C LEU A 22 1.89 17.98 -11.80
N VAL A 23 3.06 18.27 -11.24
CA VAL A 23 3.99 17.26 -10.73
C VAL A 23 4.51 17.69 -9.38
N ARG A 24 4.59 16.74 -8.45
CA ARG A 24 5.30 16.90 -7.18
C ARG A 24 6.57 16.05 -7.23
N LEU A 25 7.71 16.70 -7.01
CA LEU A 25 8.99 16.05 -6.79
C LEU A 25 9.28 16.03 -5.29
N GLN A 26 9.50 14.83 -4.77
CA GLN A 26 9.88 14.60 -3.37
C GLN A 26 10.98 13.52 -3.34
N PRO A 27 11.87 13.54 -2.35
CA PRO A 27 12.85 12.47 -2.19
C PRO A 27 12.13 11.14 -1.97
N LEU A 28 12.58 10.10 -2.69
CA LEU A 28 12.19 8.73 -2.35
C LEU A 28 12.87 8.37 -1.04
N ARG A 29 12.13 8.42 0.05
CA ARG A 29 12.56 7.80 1.31
C ARG A 29 12.30 6.32 1.19
N GLU A 30 13.31 5.52 1.53
CA GLU A 30 13.10 4.08 1.72
C GLU A 30 11.94 3.89 2.68
N LYS A 31 10.97 3.04 2.32
CA LYS A 31 9.93 2.64 3.27
C LYS A 31 10.63 1.86 4.37
N THR A 32 11.06 2.56 5.43
CA THR A 32 11.71 1.97 6.59
C THR A 32 10.77 1.08 7.41
N GLY A 33 9.48 1.10 7.11
CA GLY A 33 8.54 0.10 7.58
C GLY A 33 8.76 -1.21 6.85
N GLN A 34 9.56 -2.11 7.43
CA GLN A 34 9.45 -3.53 7.09
C GLN A 34 7.99 -3.95 7.27
N CYS A 35 7.39 -4.55 6.24
CA CYS A 35 6.08 -5.18 6.38
C CYS A 35 6.17 -6.22 7.51
N LYS A 36 5.58 -5.92 8.67
CA LYS A 36 5.51 -6.85 9.79
C LYS A 36 4.26 -7.72 9.61
N PRO A 37 4.40 -9.01 9.25
CA PRO A 37 3.25 -9.91 9.20
C PRO A 37 2.65 -10.10 10.61
N GLY A 38 1.40 -10.55 10.68
CA GLY A 38 0.74 -10.84 11.96
C GLY A 38 -0.07 -9.69 12.56
N SER A 39 -0.51 -8.71 11.75
CA SER A 39 -1.47 -7.67 12.16
C SER A 39 -2.77 -8.21 12.78
N MET A 40 -3.12 -9.46 12.42
CA MET A 40 -4.28 -10.21 12.91
C MET A 40 -3.94 -11.35 13.89
N LYS A 41 -2.68 -11.44 14.36
CA LYS A 41 -2.27 -12.49 15.31
C LYS A 41 -3.14 -12.43 16.58
N GLY A 42 -3.81 -13.54 16.89
CA GLY A 42 -4.70 -13.65 18.06
C GLY A 42 -6.05 -12.94 17.95
N LYS A 43 -6.37 -12.32 16.80
CA LYS A 43 -7.66 -11.64 16.57
C LYS A 43 -8.69 -12.50 15.84
N LEU A 44 -8.26 -13.62 15.27
CA LEU A 44 -9.12 -14.60 14.62
C LEU A 44 -9.05 -15.90 15.39
N LYS A 45 -10.21 -16.50 15.62
CA LYS A 45 -10.35 -17.91 15.98
C LYS A 45 -10.85 -18.62 14.73
N VAL A 46 -10.24 -19.75 14.41
CA VAL A 46 -10.67 -20.60 13.31
C VAL A 46 -11.45 -21.74 13.93
N ASP A 47 -12.76 -21.75 13.69
CA ASP A 47 -13.62 -22.84 14.12
C ASP A 47 -13.39 -24.10 13.27
N PRO A 48 -13.69 -25.31 13.78
CA PRO A 48 -13.44 -26.56 13.05
C PRO A 48 -14.12 -26.64 11.68
N GLU A 49 -15.29 -26.00 11.57
CA GLU A 49 -16.11 -25.90 10.35
C GLU A 49 -15.35 -25.27 9.16
N PHE A 50 -14.32 -24.46 9.43
CA PHE A 50 -13.47 -23.87 8.39
C PHE A 50 -12.75 -24.94 7.54
N PHE A 51 -12.49 -26.11 8.12
CA PHE A 51 -11.81 -27.21 7.44
C PHE A 51 -12.79 -28.20 6.79
N GLU A 52 -14.09 -28.00 6.95
CA GLU A 52 -15.12 -28.79 6.29
C GLU A 52 -15.30 -28.35 4.83
N PRO A 53 -15.71 -29.26 3.94
CA PRO A 53 -15.99 -28.91 2.56
C PRO A 53 -17.10 -27.85 2.48
N LEU A 54 -16.92 -26.88 1.58
CA LEU A 54 -17.93 -25.88 1.28
C LEU A 54 -19.25 -26.56 0.83
N PRO A 55 -20.42 -26.03 1.23
CA PRO A 55 -21.70 -26.52 0.76
C PRO A 55 -21.80 -26.53 -0.76
N GLN A 56 -22.53 -27.51 -1.32
CA GLN A 56 -22.68 -27.65 -2.78
C GLN A 56 -23.25 -26.40 -3.46
N SER A 57 -24.08 -25.63 -2.75
CA SER A 57 -24.63 -24.36 -3.24
C SER A 57 -23.57 -23.26 -3.38
N GLU A 58 -22.63 -23.19 -2.44
CA GLU A 58 -21.51 -22.25 -2.47
C GLU A 58 -20.55 -22.62 -3.58
N LEU A 59 -20.16 -23.90 -3.71
CA LEU A 59 -19.24 -24.35 -4.77
C LEU A 59 -19.75 -24.02 -6.18
N LYS A 60 -21.05 -24.20 -6.42
CA LYS A 60 -21.70 -23.89 -7.71
C LYS A 60 -21.67 -22.40 -8.08
N ALA A 61 -21.50 -21.51 -7.11
CA ALA A 61 -21.47 -20.06 -7.36
C ALA A 61 -20.10 -19.56 -7.89
N TRP A 62 -19.08 -20.43 -7.87
CA TRP A 62 -17.71 -20.10 -8.31
C TRP A 62 -17.36 -20.69 -9.69
N GLU A 63 -18.30 -21.37 -10.36
CA GLU A 63 -18.24 -21.80 -11.76
C GLU A 63 -19.01 -20.83 -12.67
#